data_AF-A0A3N0DR41-F1
#
_entry.id   AF-A0A3N0DR41-F1
#
_cell.length_a   1.000
_cell.length_b   1.000
_cell.length_c   1.000
_cell.angle_alpha   90.00
_cell.angle_beta   90.00
_cell.angle_gamma   90.00
#
_symmetry.space_group_name_H-M   'P 1'
#
loop_
_entity.id
_entity.type
_entity.pdbx_description
1 polymer ?
#
loop_
_entity_poly.entity_id
_entity_poly.type
_entity_poly.pdbx_seq_one_letter_code
_entity_poly.pdbx_strand_id
1 'polypeptide(L)'
;MKASDAMDITEELNAINCTEDFNAAEIMERLKKTLGIRTDVKLSKLLGIESNTLSTWKARNSLNFRRIITVGRKYGLDLNILFSNVDISRSYHKSMVAIPREYQYQYVNNRNKDSFINEMPRYNFPYIGNHNTRAFQVLDFSLFSTDKGTSYAIGEWVGHTEDILNGEIYILVNRTHGVFIGRVDINNNIPGTLFLINEDAGEMPYKTKIYISDIVEIWKVYSVVFSRHFVKKEGASAS
;
A
#
# COMPACT_ATOMS: atom_id res chain seq x y z
N MET A 1 10.76 -45.36 4.72
CA MET A 1 10.09 -44.16 5.29
C MET A 1 10.21 -43.08 4.24
N LYS A 2 9.07 -42.57 3.76
CA LYS A 2 8.92 -41.85 2.49
C LYS A 2 9.60 -40.48 2.53
N ALA A 3 10.24 -40.13 1.43
CA ALA A 3 10.56 -38.77 1.05
C ALA A 3 9.25 -38.08 0.60
N SER A 4 8.79 -37.10 1.36
CA SER A 4 7.95 -36.01 0.87
C SER A 4 8.31 -34.78 1.69
N ASP A 5 8.11 -33.60 1.11
CA ASP A 5 8.26 -32.27 1.74
C ASP A 5 9.58 -31.55 1.40
N ALA A 6 10.11 -31.81 0.20
CA ALA A 6 10.72 -30.74 -0.59
C ALA A 6 9.63 -30.24 -1.55
N MET A 7 8.83 -29.27 -1.10
CA MET A 7 7.90 -28.54 -1.96
C MET A 7 8.76 -27.81 -3.00
N ASP A 8 8.44 -28.06 -4.26
CA ASP A 8 9.30 -27.76 -5.40
C ASP A 8 9.44 -26.25 -5.57
N ILE A 9 10.66 -25.71 -5.49
CA ILE A 9 10.96 -24.28 -5.68
C ILE A 9 10.47 -23.82 -7.08
N THR A 10 10.33 -24.77 -8.01
CA THR A 10 9.74 -24.56 -9.33
C THR A 10 8.23 -24.25 -9.29
N GLU A 11 7.47 -24.69 -8.28
CA GLU A 11 6.06 -24.29 -8.07
C GLU A 11 5.94 -22.87 -7.52
N GLU A 12 6.81 -22.45 -6.59
CA GLU A 12 6.84 -21.07 -6.08
C GLU A 12 7.30 -20.06 -7.15
N LEU A 13 8.27 -20.41 -7.99
CA LEU A 13 8.71 -19.58 -9.11
C LEU A 13 7.65 -19.48 -10.22
N ASN A 14 6.83 -20.53 -10.42
CA ASN A 14 5.72 -20.48 -11.36
C ASN A 14 4.54 -19.63 -10.88
N ALA A 15 4.36 -19.43 -9.56
CA ALA A 15 3.42 -18.45 -9.02
C ALA A 15 3.87 -16.99 -9.21
N ILE A 16 5.16 -16.76 -9.53
CA ILE A 16 5.76 -15.45 -9.81
C ILE A 16 5.91 -15.22 -11.32
N ASN A 17 5.52 -16.17 -12.17
CA ASN A 17 5.35 -15.93 -13.60
C ASN A 17 4.13 -15.03 -13.83
N CYS A 18 4.33 -13.72 -13.67
CA CYS A 18 3.45 -12.66 -14.16
C CYS A 18 3.49 -12.62 -15.69
N THR A 19 3.00 -13.67 -16.36
CA THR A 19 2.38 -13.49 -17.66
C THR A 19 0.94 -13.09 -17.38
N GLU A 20 0.72 -11.83 -17.03
CA GLU A 20 -0.63 -11.27 -16.99
C GLU A 20 -1.18 -11.36 -18.42
N ASP A 21 -1.94 -12.42 -18.70
CA ASP A 21 -2.51 -12.63 -20.01
C ASP A 21 -3.55 -11.53 -20.27
N PHE A 22 -3.14 -10.60 -21.12
CA PHE A 22 -3.96 -9.52 -21.61
C PHE A 22 -5.18 -10.07 -22.36
N ASN A 23 -6.38 -9.54 -22.06
CA ASN A 23 -7.61 -9.87 -22.77
C ASN A 23 -8.26 -8.63 -23.39
N ALA A 24 -8.20 -8.55 -24.72
CA ALA A 24 -8.73 -7.45 -25.51
C ALA A 24 -10.25 -7.28 -25.37
N ALA A 25 -11.00 -8.37 -25.27
CA ALA A 25 -12.45 -8.31 -25.10
C ALA A 25 -12.82 -7.75 -23.73
N GLU A 26 -12.13 -8.20 -22.68
CA GLU A 26 -12.35 -7.74 -21.32
C GLU A 26 -12.02 -6.26 -21.14
N ILE A 27 -10.88 -5.81 -21.67
CA ILE A 27 -10.49 -4.38 -21.65
C ILE A 27 -11.53 -3.52 -22.36
N MET A 28 -12.10 -4.01 -23.47
CA MET A 28 -13.16 -3.31 -24.19
C MET A 28 -14.48 -3.25 -23.40
N GLU A 29 -14.84 -4.31 -22.69
CA GLU A 29 -16.00 -4.28 -21.79
C GLU A 29 -15.80 -3.31 -20.62
N ARG A 30 -14.60 -3.30 -20.02
CA ARG A 30 -14.25 -2.34 -18.96
C ARG A 30 -14.29 -0.91 -19.48
N LEU A 31 -13.74 -0.65 -20.67
CA LEU A 31 -13.78 0.65 -21.31
C LEU A 31 -15.22 1.12 -21.57
N LYS A 32 -16.09 0.23 -22.04
CA LYS A 32 -17.53 0.50 -22.19
C LYS A 32 -18.18 0.87 -20.86
N LYS A 33 -17.92 0.08 -19.81
CA LYS A 33 -18.46 0.30 -18.46
C LYS A 33 -18.03 1.66 -17.91
N THR A 34 -16.75 2.00 -17.98
CA THR A 34 -16.22 3.28 -17.45
C THR A 34 -16.75 4.49 -18.22
N LEU A 35 -17.02 4.35 -19.51
CA LEU A 35 -17.59 5.41 -20.34
C LEU A 35 -19.14 5.43 -20.35
N GLY A 36 -19.81 4.51 -19.66
CA GLY A 36 -21.28 4.39 -19.68
C GLY A 36 -21.85 3.99 -21.05
N ILE A 37 -21.05 3.35 -21.91
CA ILE A 37 -21.43 2.95 -23.27
C ILE A 37 -21.96 1.53 -23.26
N ARG A 38 -23.17 1.30 -23.80
CA ARG A 38 -23.79 -0.05 -23.84
C ARG A 38 -23.47 -0.84 -25.11
N THR A 39 -23.01 -0.18 -26.17
CA THR A 39 -22.92 -0.79 -27.51
C THR A 39 -21.55 -0.59 -28.14
N ASP A 40 -21.04 -1.63 -28.77
CA ASP A 40 -19.76 -1.62 -29.49
C ASP A 40 -19.70 -0.59 -30.61
N VAL A 41 -20.83 -0.32 -31.27
CA VAL A 41 -20.92 0.70 -32.33
C VAL A 41 -20.62 2.11 -31.79
N LYS A 42 -21.15 2.45 -30.61
CA LYS A 42 -20.85 3.74 -29.97
C LYS A 42 -19.40 3.82 -29.53
N LEU A 43 -18.85 2.72 -29.01
CA LEU A 43 -17.44 2.67 -28.63
C LEU A 43 -16.51 2.81 -29.85
N SER A 44 -16.82 2.16 -30.97
CA SER A 44 -16.01 2.24 -32.20
C SER A 44 -15.96 3.68 -32.72
N LYS A 45 -17.11 4.38 -32.74
CA LYS A 45 -17.17 5.81 -33.09
C LYS A 45 -16.31 6.68 -32.19
N LEU A 46 -16.32 6.41 -30.88
CA LEU A 46 -15.55 7.18 -29.90
C LEU A 46 -14.04 6.93 -29.99
N LEU A 47 -13.63 5.71 -30.38
CA LEU A 47 -12.24 5.35 -30.68
C LEU A 47 -11.78 5.82 -32.08
N GLY A 48 -12.70 6.35 -32.90
CA GLY A 48 -12.43 6.76 -34.27
C GLY A 48 -12.04 5.58 -35.17
N ILE A 49 -12.74 4.44 -35.02
CA ILE A 49 -12.53 3.21 -35.80
C ILE A 49 -13.86 2.62 -36.29
N GLU A 50 -13.77 1.79 -37.32
CA GLU A 50 -14.90 1.01 -37.83
C GLU A 50 -15.32 -0.11 -36.87
N SER A 51 -16.60 -0.45 -36.85
CA SER A 51 -17.15 -1.48 -35.94
C SER A 51 -16.59 -2.89 -36.22
N ASN A 52 -16.24 -3.19 -37.47
CA ASN A 52 -15.57 -4.44 -37.85
C ASN A 52 -14.15 -4.55 -37.26
N THR A 53 -13.45 -3.41 -37.11
CA THR A 53 -12.10 -3.32 -36.56
C THR A 53 -12.12 -3.65 -35.08
N LEU A 54 -13.09 -3.08 -34.35
CA LEU A 54 -13.32 -3.40 -32.94
C LEU A 54 -13.64 -4.89 -32.73
N SER A 55 -14.46 -5.48 -33.60
CA SER A 55 -14.78 -6.92 -33.55
C SER A 55 -13.55 -7.79 -33.80
N THR A 56 -12.71 -7.40 -34.76
CA THR A 56 -11.46 -8.09 -35.08
C THR A 56 -10.46 -8.04 -33.94
N TRP A 57 -10.35 -6.88 -33.27
CA TRP A 57 -9.50 -6.70 -32.10
C TRP A 57 -9.86 -7.67 -30.97
N LYS A 58 -11.15 -7.79 -30.65
CA LYS A 58 -11.64 -8.75 -29.65
C LYS A 58 -11.37 -10.21 -30.06
N ALA A 59 -11.68 -10.57 -31.30
CA ALA A 59 -11.54 -11.95 -31.79
C ALA A 59 -10.08 -12.41 -31.87
N ARG A 60 -9.14 -11.50 -32.18
CA ARG A 60 -7.71 -11.81 -32.34
C ARG A 60 -6.89 -11.51 -31.09
N ASN A 61 -7.55 -11.17 -29.97
CA ASN A 61 -6.89 -10.71 -28.74
C ASN A 61 -5.81 -9.64 -29.00
N SER A 62 -6.16 -8.61 -29.76
CA SER A 62 -5.23 -7.55 -30.18
C SER A 62 -5.83 -6.18 -29.88
N LEU A 63 -5.04 -5.23 -29.39
CA LEU A 63 -5.51 -3.85 -29.17
C LEU A 63 -4.53 -2.82 -29.70
N ASN A 64 -5.08 -1.69 -30.11
CA ASN A 64 -4.31 -0.48 -30.29
C ASN A 64 -4.26 0.30 -28.97
N PHE A 65 -3.26 0.01 -28.13
CA PHE A 65 -3.06 0.66 -26.84
C PHE A 65 -3.01 2.18 -26.93
N ARG A 66 -2.36 2.72 -27.97
CA ARG A 66 -2.25 4.17 -28.19
C ARG A 66 -3.62 4.83 -28.25
N ARG A 67 -4.56 4.28 -29.02
CA ARG A 67 -5.93 4.83 -29.14
C ARG A 67 -6.69 4.76 -27.82
N ILE A 68 -6.59 3.64 -27.11
CA ILE A 68 -7.25 3.45 -25.82
C ILE A 68 -6.72 4.45 -24.79
N ILE A 69 -5.39 4.62 -24.71
CA ILE A 69 -4.76 5.59 -23.80
C ILE A 69 -5.13 7.02 -24.18
N THR A 70 -5.19 7.36 -25.47
CA THR A 70 -5.63 8.69 -25.92
C THR A 70 -7.06 9.00 -25.48
N VAL A 71 -7.99 8.05 -25.64
CA VAL A 71 -9.36 8.18 -25.14
C VAL A 71 -9.36 8.24 -23.61
N GLY A 72 -8.58 7.39 -22.95
CA GLY A 72 -8.42 7.38 -21.50
C GLY A 72 -8.04 8.76 -20.96
N ARG A 73 -7.02 9.39 -21.54
CA ARG A 73 -6.61 10.76 -21.17
C ARG A 73 -7.69 11.79 -21.46
N LYS A 74 -8.38 11.68 -22.61
CA LYS A 74 -9.43 12.64 -23.01
C LYS A 74 -10.62 12.65 -22.05
N TYR A 75 -10.99 11.49 -21.50
CA TYR A 75 -12.15 11.34 -20.60
C TYR A 75 -11.77 11.16 -19.14
N GLY A 76 -10.48 11.32 -18.78
CA GLY A 76 -10.01 11.16 -17.40
C GLY A 76 -10.20 9.75 -16.82
N LEU A 77 -10.05 8.72 -17.65
CA LEU A 77 -10.21 7.33 -17.22
C LEU A 77 -9.01 6.85 -16.41
N ASP A 78 -9.27 6.12 -15.32
CA ASP A 78 -8.24 5.38 -14.62
C ASP A 78 -7.80 4.18 -15.46
N LEU A 79 -6.57 4.23 -15.97
CA LEU A 79 -6.01 3.18 -16.82
C LEU A 79 -5.79 1.87 -16.06
N ASN A 80 -5.64 1.91 -14.73
CA ASN A 80 -5.51 0.70 -13.92
C ASN A 80 -6.79 -0.13 -14.00
N ILE A 81 -7.96 0.51 -13.88
CA ILE A 81 -9.27 -0.15 -14.05
C ILE A 81 -9.37 -0.83 -15.42
N LEU A 82 -8.81 -0.22 -16.46
CA LEU A 82 -8.87 -0.76 -17.82
C LEU A 82 -7.97 -1.98 -17.99
N PHE A 83 -6.71 -1.89 -17.54
CA PHE A 83 -5.67 -2.85 -17.92
C PHE A 83 -5.28 -3.87 -16.85
N SER A 84 -5.62 -3.67 -15.57
CA SER A 84 -5.22 -4.58 -14.51
C SER A 84 -6.20 -5.74 -14.37
N ASN A 85 -5.75 -6.99 -14.53
CA ASN A 85 -6.62 -8.19 -14.37
C ASN A 85 -7.06 -8.43 -12.91
N VAL A 86 -6.46 -7.72 -11.96
CA VAL A 86 -6.94 -7.67 -10.58
C VAL A 86 -8.29 -6.96 -10.56
N ASP A 87 -9.27 -7.54 -9.88
CA ASP A 87 -10.54 -6.89 -9.56
C ASP A 87 -10.24 -5.72 -8.60
N ILE A 88 -9.73 -4.64 -9.17
CA ILE A 88 -9.33 -3.38 -8.52
C ILE A 88 -10.47 -2.87 -7.66
N SER A 89 -11.71 -3.10 -8.07
CA SER A 89 -12.89 -2.72 -7.32
C SER A 89 -12.94 -3.36 -5.92
N ARG A 90 -12.42 -4.58 -5.73
CA ARG A 90 -12.26 -5.22 -4.42
C ARG A 90 -10.99 -4.78 -3.70
N SER A 91 -9.88 -4.61 -4.42
CA SER A 91 -8.59 -4.19 -3.82
C SER A 91 -8.59 -2.73 -3.36
N TYR A 92 -9.38 -1.86 -3.99
CA TYR A 92 -9.53 -0.44 -3.62
C TYR A 92 -10.53 -0.25 -2.47
N HIS A 93 -11.25 -1.30 -2.08
CA HIS A 93 -12.36 -1.17 -1.14
C HIS A 93 -11.96 -1.30 0.33
N LYS A 94 -10.72 -1.72 0.64
CA LYS A 94 -10.21 -1.70 2.01
C LYS A 94 -9.33 -0.47 2.22
N SER A 95 -10.00 0.67 2.33
CA SER A 95 -9.38 1.93 2.76
C SER A 95 -8.74 1.71 4.14
N MET A 96 -7.41 1.75 4.19
CA MET A 96 -6.62 1.51 5.39
C MET A 96 -6.79 2.68 6.36
N VAL A 97 -6.96 2.37 7.63
CA VAL A 97 -7.01 3.38 8.68
C VAL A 97 -5.63 4.01 8.82
N ALA A 98 -5.57 5.33 8.69
CA ALA A 98 -4.37 6.10 9.04
C ALA A 98 -4.57 6.75 10.40
N ILE A 99 -3.50 6.73 11.19
CA ILE A 99 -3.41 7.34 12.51
C ILE A 99 -2.49 8.57 12.38
N PRO A 100 -3.05 9.78 12.24
CA PRO A 100 -2.27 11.00 12.23
C PRO A 100 -1.56 11.20 13.56
N ARG A 101 -0.46 11.97 13.54
CA ARG A 101 0.39 12.16 14.71
C ARG A 101 -0.38 12.82 15.85
N GLU A 102 -1.23 13.80 15.54
CA GLU A 102 -2.06 14.51 16.49
C GLU A 102 -3.13 13.64 17.17
N TYR A 103 -3.42 12.46 16.62
CA TYR A 103 -4.39 11.50 17.16
C TYR A 103 -3.74 10.28 17.84
N GLN A 104 -2.41 10.13 17.82
CA GLN A 104 -1.74 8.95 18.37
C GLN A 104 -1.98 8.75 19.86
N TYR A 105 -2.05 9.82 20.66
CA TYR A 105 -2.34 9.72 22.09
C TYR A 105 -3.78 9.23 22.34
N GLN A 106 -4.75 9.78 21.63
CA GLN A 106 -6.15 9.39 21.71
C GLN A 106 -6.33 7.95 21.23
N TYR A 107 -5.55 7.55 20.22
CA TYR A 107 -5.52 6.19 19.70
C TYR A 107 -5.09 5.18 20.74
N VAL A 108 -3.98 5.39 21.48
CA VAL A 108 -3.58 4.46 22.56
C VAL A 108 -4.73 4.19 23.54
N ASN A 109 -5.48 5.24 23.88
CA ASN A 109 -6.57 5.17 24.85
C ASN A 109 -7.88 4.61 24.29
N ASN A 110 -8.16 4.81 23.00
CA ASN A 110 -9.45 4.49 22.36
C ASN A 110 -9.36 3.44 21.26
N ARG A 111 -8.22 2.75 21.09
CA ARG A 111 -7.98 1.73 20.05
C ARG A 111 -9.00 0.60 19.99
N ASN A 112 -9.62 0.27 21.12
CA ASN A 112 -10.62 -0.79 21.24
C ASN A 112 -12.06 -0.32 20.93
N LYS A 113 -12.26 0.96 20.62
CA LYS A 113 -13.58 1.53 20.32
C LYS A 113 -13.74 1.69 18.82
N ASP A 114 -14.60 0.88 18.21
CA ASP A 114 -14.88 0.96 16.77
C ASP A 114 -15.36 2.35 16.34
N SER A 115 -16.13 3.06 17.19
CA SER A 115 -16.57 4.42 16.90
C SER A 115 -15.40 5.38 16.65
N PHE A 116 -14.35 5.29 17.46
CA PHE A 116 -13.16 6.12 17.34
C PHE A 116 -12.32 5.71 16.11
N ILE A 117 -12.14 4.41 15.87
CA ILE A 117 -11.40 3.92 14.70
C ILE A 117 -12.11 4.28 13.39
N ASN A 118 -13.44 4.37 13.39
CA ASN A 118 -14.21 4.73 12.20
C ASN A 118 -14.15 6.22 11.85
N GLU A 119 -13.86 7.09 12.81
CA GLU A 119 -13.66 8.53 12.60
C GLU A 119 -12.27 8.86 12.03
N MET A 120 -11.33 7.91 12.10
CA MET A 120 -9.97 8.10 11.59
C MET A 120 -9.95 8.24 10.06
N PRO A 121 -9.04 9.08 9.51
CA PRO A 121 -8.88 9.19 8.08
C PRO A 121 -8.49 7.85 7.47
N ARG A 122 -9.03 7.58 6.28
CA ARG A 122 -8.74 6.34 5.55
C ARG A 122 -8.06 6.66 4.24
N TYR A 123 -6.96 5.96 3.97
CA TYR A 123 -6.18 6.11 2.76
C TYR A 123 -6.21 4.82 1.95
N ASN A 124 -6.27 4.97 0.63
CA ASN A 124 -6.10 3.87 -0.29
C ASN A 124 -4.68 3.93 -0.86
N PHE A 125 -3.84 3.00 -0.42
CA PHE A 125 -2.47 2.90 -0.91
C PHE A 125 -2.44 1.85 -2.03
N PRO A 126 -2.07 2.24 -3.26
CA PRO A 126 -2.01 1.29 -4.37
C PRO A 126 -0.96 0.21 -4.07
N TYR A 127 -1.24 -1.03 -4.47
CA TYR A 127 -0.36 -2.20 -4.32
C TYR A 127 -0.13 -2.72 -2.90
N ILE A 128 -0.88 -2.20 -1.92
CA ILE A 128 -0.82 -2.68 -0.54
C ILE A 128 -1.96 -3.66 -0.29
N GLY A 129 -1.61 -4.94 -0.12
CA GLY A 129 -2.53 -6.08 -0.07
C GLY A 129 -3.44 -6.15 1.15
N ASN A 130 -4.36 -7.12 1.12
CA ASN A 130 -5.49 -7.37 2.05
C ASN A 130 -5.13 -7.69 3.52
N HIS A 131 -3.93 -7.36 3.99
CA HIS A 131 -3.47 -7.65 5.34
C HIS A 131 -4.25 -6.82 6.38
N ASN A 132 -4.22 -7.25 7.65
CA ASN A 132 -4.73 -6.44 8.75
C ASN A 132 -3.72 -5.30 8.99
N THR A 133 -3.89 -4.20 8.26
CA THR A 133 -2.90 -3.13 8.16
C THR A 133 -3.41 -1.81 8.69
N ARG A 134 -2.47 -0.99 9.17
CA ARG A 134 -2.72 0.35 9.67
C ARG A 134 -1.54 1.25 9.32
N ALA A 135 -1.82 2.48 8.93
CA ALA A 135 -0.80 3.47 8.61
C ALA A 135 -0.61 4.42 9.79
N PHE A 136 0.63 4.71 10.16
CA PHE A 136 0.97 5.63 11.25
C PHE A 136 1.78 6.79 10.69
N GLN A 137 1.32 8.01 10.93
CA GLN A 137 2.00 9.20 10.45
C GLN A 137 3.30 9.43 11.24
N VAL A 138 4.38 9.68 10.52
CA VAL A 138 5.72 9.98 11.04
C VAL A 138 6.24 11.27 10.41
N LEU A 139 6.92 12.10 11.20
CA LEU A 139 7.46 13.37 10.72
C LEU A 139 8.69 13.13 9.84
N ASP A 140 9.58 12.27 10.30
CA ASP A 140 10.85 11.98 9.65
C ASP A 140 11.08 10.48 9.78
N PHE A 141 10.87 9.75 8.70
CA PHE A 141 11.40 8.40 8.57
C PHE A 141 12.75 8.55 7.85
N SER A 142 13.71 9.21 8.50
CA SER A 142 15.04 9.51 7.93
C SER A 142 15.82 8.25 7.57
N LEU A 143 15.34 7.07 7.97
CA LEU A 143 15.77 5.77 7.48
C LEU A 143 15.77 5.67 5.94
N PHE A 144 15.00 6.50 5.21
CA PHE A 144 14.90 6.40 3.75
C PHE A 144 14.97 7.71 2.96
N SER A 145 14.94 8.92 3.56
CA SER A 145 14.98 10.18 2.78
C SER A 145 15.33 11.45 3.59
N THR A 146 16.03 12.39 2.95
CA THR A 146 16.44 13.71 3.48
C THR A 146 15.37 14.81 3.26
N ASP A 147 14.28 14.52 2.54
CA ASP A 147 13.24 15.49 2.19
C ASP A 147 12.18 15.60 3.32
N LYS A 148 11.97 16.82 3.83
CA LYS A 148 10.95 17.12 4.86
C LYS A 148 9.54 17.01 4.28
N GLY A 149 8.82 15.94 4.61
CA GLY A 149 7.43 15.71 4.21
C GLY A 149 6.70 14.76 5.14
N THR A 150 5.36 14.82 5.17
CA THR A 150 4.56 13.90 5.99
C THR A 150 4.69 12.48 5.44
N SER A 151 5.19 11.57 6.27
CA SER A 151 5.42 10.17 5.89
C SER A 151 4.47 9.26 6.66
N TYR A 152 4.18 8.09 6.11
CA TYR A 152 3.35 7.08 6.76
C TYR A 152 4.09 5.76 6.80
N ALA A 153 4.31 5.22 8.00
CA ALA A 153 4.78 3.86 8.20
C ALA A 153 3.58 2.91 8.17
N ILE A 154 3.66 1.87 7.33
CA ILE A 154 2.56 0.94 7.13
C ILE A 154 2.92 -0.37 7.81
N GLY A 155 2.13 -0.70 8.83
CA GLY A 155 2.32 -1.88 9.66
C GLY A 155 1.31 -2.96 9.35
N GLU A 156 1.75 -4.21 9.35
CA GLU A 156 0.90 -5.40 9.42
C GLU A 156 0.81 -5.87 10.87
N TRP A 157 -0.40 -6.23 11.31
CA TRP A 157 -0.64 -6.72 12.67
C TRP A 157 0.20 -7.94 13.02
N VAL A 158 0.82 -7.92 14.19
CA VAL A 158 1.56 -9.03 14.77
C VAL A 158 0.87 -9.43 16.07
N GLY A 159 0.45 -10.69 16.17
CA GLY A 159 -0.38 -11.15 17.29
C GLY A 159 0.41 -11.36 18.58
N HIS A 160 1.67 -11.79 18.47
CA HIS A 160 2.46 -12.25 19.61
C HIS A 160 3.83 -11.59 19.65
N THR A 161 4.35 -11.36 20.86
CA THR A 161 5.66 -10.74 21.07
C THR A 161 6.82 -11.63 20.62
N GLU A 162 6.58 -12.93 20.56
CA GLU A 162 7.49 -13.96 20.11
C GLU A 162 7.72 -13.92 18.58
N ASP A 163 6.77 -13.35 17.84
CA ASP A 163 6.86 -13.17 16.38
C ASP A 163 7.69 -11.93 15.99
N ILE A 164 8.19 -11.19 16.99
CA ILE A 164 9.08 -10.05 16.77
C ILE A 164 10.47 -10.58 16.41
N LEU A 165 10.95 -10.16 15.24
CA LEU A 165 12.25 -10.55 14.71
C LEU A 165 13.28 -9.45 15.00
N ASN A 166 14.48 -9.89 15.40
CA ASN A 166 15.58 -8.97 15.64
C ASN A 166 16.03 -8.28 14.34
N GLY A 167 16.30 -6.98 14.40
CA GLY A 167 16.75 -6.19 13.27
C GLY A 167 15.64 -5.74 12.31
N GLU A 168 14.39 -6.12 12.53
CA GLU A 168 13.25 -5.66 11.74
C GLU A 168 12.61 -4.40 12.35
N ILE A 169 11.85 -3.66 11.56
CA ILE A 169 11.22 -2.41 11.97
C ILE A 169 9.79 -2.69 12.45
N TYR A 170 9.44 -2.18 13.63
CA TYR A 170 8.11 -2.32 14.19
C TYR A 170 7.53 -0.98 14.65
N ILE A 171 6.22 -0.87 14.59
CA ILE A 171 5.42 0.10 15.33
C ILE A 171 4.94 -0.60 16.61
N LEU A 172 5.38 -0.11 17.77
CA LEU A 172 4.99 -0.61 19.09
C LEU A 172 4.07 0.41 19.76
N VAL A 173 2.86 0.00 20.08
CA VAL A 173 1.91 0.84 20.81
C VAL A 173 2.09 0.55 22.30
N ASN A 174 2.62 1.53 23.03
CA ASN A 174 2.82 1.45 24.47
C ASN A 174 1.62 2.05 25.20
N ARG A 175 1.16 1.38 26.25
CA ARG A 175 0.01 1.80 27.07
C ARG A 175 0.18 3.19 27.68
N THR A 176 1.40 3.54 28.07
CA THR A 176 1.69 4.74 28.88
C THR A 176 2.43 5.79 28.07
N HIS A 177 3.36 5.38 27.22
CA HIS A 177 4.32 6.28 26.58
C HIS A 177 4.01 6.59 25.11
N GLY A 178 2.90 6.08 24.56
CA GLY A 178 2.47 6.40 23.20
C GLY A 178 2.91 5.39 22.15
N VAL A 179 3.07 5.84 20.91
CA VAL A 179 3.44 5.01 19.76
C VAL A 179 4.93 5.17 19.48
N PHE A 180 5.66 4.06 19.42
CA PHE A 180 7.08 4.01 19.08
C PHE A 180 7.27 3.33 17.74
N ILE A 181 8.24 3.79 16.97
CA ILE A 181 8.58 3.20 15.67
C ILE A 181 10.09 3.14 15.57
N GLY A 182 10.63 1.98 15.21
CA GLY A 182 12.08 1.82 15.08
C GLY A 182 12.49 0.38 14.82
N ARG A 183 13.78 0.17 14.62
CA ARG A 183 14.36 -1.16 14.46
C ARG A 183 14.46 -1.82 15.83
N VAL A 184 13.90 -3.02 15.96
CA VAL A 184 13.96 -3.77 17.22
C VAL A 184 15.33 -4.45 17.34
N ASP A 185 15.92 -4.31 18.53
CA ASP A 185 17.11 -5.01 18.99
C ASP A 185 16.73 -5.87 20.20
N ILE A 186 16.72 -7.19 20.00
CA ILE A 186 16.35 -8.18 21.01
C ILE A 186 17.62 -8.59 21.76
N ASN A 187 17.67 -8.26 23.04
CA ASN A 187 18.75 -8.68 23.92
C ASN A 187 18.30 -9.84 24.82
N ASN A 188 18.73 -11.06 24.48
CA ASN A 188 18.38 -12.28 25.22
C ASN A 188 18.88 -12.28 26.68
N ASN A 189 19.83 -11.41 27.03
CA ASN A 189 20.32 -11.30 28.41
C ASN A 189 19.35 -10.53 29.34
N ILE A 190 18.40 -9.77 28.77
CA ILE A 190 17.45 -8.94 29.53
C ILE A 190 16.03 -9.34 29.12
N PRO A 191 15.51 -10.47 29.63
CA PRO A 191 14.19 -10.96 29.27
C PRO A 191 13.10 -9.95 29.66
N GLY A 192 12.02 -9.91 28.89
CA GLY A 192 10.91 -8.98 29.11
C GLY A 192 11.13 -7.56 28.59
N THR A 193 12.24 -7.30 27.87
CA THR A 193 12.55 -5.98 27.34
C THR A 193 12.98 -6.04 25.88
N LEU A 194 12.57 -5.03 25.11
CA LEU A 194 13.00 -4.78 23.75
C LEU A 194 13.75 -3.45 23.71
N PHE A 195 14.76 -3.35 22.85
CA PHE A 195 15.40 -2.08 22.56
C PHE A 195 14.95 -1.61 21.19
N LEU A 196 14.56 -0.34 21.08
CA LEU A 196 14.33 0.30 19.79
C LEU A 196 15.54 1.16 19.44
N ILE A 197 16.14 0.87 18.30
CA ILE A 197 17.20 1.67 17.71
C ILE A 197 16.54 2.70 16.81
N ASN A 198 16.75 3.98 17.13
CA ASN A 198 16.52 5.05 16.17
C ASN A 198 17.86 5.39 15.50
N GLU A 199 17.94 5.16 14.18
CA GLU A 199 19.16 5.38 13.39
C GLU A 199 19.44 6.90 13.18
N ASP A 200 18.54 7.79 13.60
CA ASP A 200 18.68 9.26 13.49
C ASP A 200 19.78 9.87 14.37
N ALA A 201 20.46 9.06 15.18
CA ALA A 201 21.38 9.52 16.21
C ALA A 201 22.86 9.40 15.83
N GLY A 202 23.25 9.77 14.61
CA GLY A 202 24.66 9.92 14.21
C GLY A 202 25.58 8.76 14.66
N GLU A 203 26.73 9.08 15.26
CA GLU A 203 27.74 8.08 15.69
C GLU A 203 27.34 7.23 16.91
N MET A 204 26.24 7.55 17.62
CA MET A 204 25.76 6.74 18.75
C MET A 204 24.23 6.54 18.70
N PRO A 205 23.75 5.41 18.13
CA PRO A 205 22.33 5.08 18.12
C PRO A 205 21.77 5.05 19.56
N TYR A 206 20.83 5.94 19.88
CA TYR A 206 20.12 5.88 21.15
C TYR A 206 19.19 4.66 21.14
N LYS A 207 19.41 3.75 22.09
CA LYS A 207 18.53 2.61 22.32
C LYS A 207 17.45 3.00 23.33
N THR A 208 16.20 3.01 22.89
CA THR A 208 15.07 3.21 23.79
C THR A 208 14.63 1.85 24.34
N LYS A 209 14.71 1.67 25.67
CA LYS A 209 14.25 0.45 26.33
C LYS A 209 12.71 0.46 26.44
N ILE A 210 12.08 -0.61 25.97
CA ILE A 210 10.63 -0.83 26.03
C ILE A 210 10.36 -2.12 26.82
N TYR A 211 9.46 -2.07 27.79
CA TYR A 211 9.01 -3.26 28.50
C TYR A 211 7.91 -3.96 27.70
N ILE A 212 8.03 -5.27 27.53
CA ILE A 212 7.05 -6.08 26.79
C ILE A 212 5.66 -6.00 27.45
N SER A 213 5.60 -5.90 28.79
CA SER A 213 4.35 -5.76 29.55
C SER A 213 3.53 -4.51 29.21
N ASP A 214 4.19 -3.48 28.70
CA ASP A 214 3.56 -2.19 28.39
C ASP A 214 3.08 -2.11 26.94
N ILE A 215 3.46 -3.07 26.10
CA ILE A 215 3.07 -3.13 24.70
C ILE A 215 1.63 -3.65 24.63
N VAL A 216 0.78 -2.88 23.94
CA VAL A 216 -0.65 -3.23 23.75
C VAL A 216 -0.98 -3.62 22.31
N GLU A 217 -0.15 -3.23 21.35
CA GLU A 217 -0.25 -3.64 19.94
C GLU A 217 1.15 -3.64 19.30
N ILE A 218 1.33 -4.54 18.34
CA ILE A 218 2.58 -4.70 17.58
C ILE A 218 2.22 -4.71 16.10
N TRP A 219 2.93 -3.90 15.31
CA TRP A 219 2.77 -3.89 13.87
C TRP A 219 4.14 -3.97 13.19
N LYS A 220 4.36 -4.98 12.35
CA LYS A 220 5.59 -5.11 11.54
C LYS A 220 5.53 -4.15 10.38
N VAL A 221 6.51 -3.25 10.26
CA VAL A 221 6.57 -2.31 9.14
C VAL A 221 7.11 -3.02 7.91
N TYR A 222 6.34 -3.03 6.83
CA TYR A 222 6.78 -3.58 5.52
C TYR A 222 6.88 -2.52 4.43
N SER A 223 6.30 -1.33 4.63
CA SER A 223 6.35 -0.25 3.66
C SER A 223 6.28 1.12 4.34
N VAL A 224 6.90 2.12 3.71
CA VAL A 224 6.84 3.52 4.11
C VAL A 224 6.46 4.34 2.89
N VAL A 225 5.44 5.20 3.05
CA VAL A 225 4.94 6.06 1.97
C VAL A 225 5.20 7.51 2.29
N PHE A 226 5.91 8.19 1.40
CA PHE A 226 6.22 9.61 1.48
C PHE A 226 5.13 10.42 0.78
N SER A 227 4.36 11.21 1.53
CA SER A 227 3.44 12.16 0.93
C SER A 227 4.20 13.43 0.55
N ARG A 228 4.60 13.51 -0.72
CA ARG A 228 5.22 14.71 -1.27
C ARG A 228 4.11 15.74 -1.53
N HIS A 229 4.11 16.82 -0.76
CA HIS A 229 3.34 18.00 -1.12
C HIS A 229 3.99 18.63 -2.35
N PHE A 230 3.36 18.50 -3.53
CA PHE A 230 3.74 19.29 -4.69
C PHE A 230 3.32 20.74 -4.41
N VAL A 231 4.26 21.57 -3.94
CA VAL A 231 4.07 23.02 -3.96
C VAL A 231 3.94 23.42 -5.42
N LYS A 232 2.73 23.81 -5.83
CA LYS A 232 2.51 24.50 -7.09
C LYS A 232 3.39 25.75 -7.04
N LYS A 233 4.43 25.81 -7.88
CA LYS A 233 5.14 27.07 -8.12
C LYS A 233 4.12 27.99 -8.79
N GLU A 234 3.48 28.85 -8.02
CA GLU A 234 2.76 29.98 -8.58
C GLU A 234 3.74 30.85 -9.36
N GLY A 235 3.27 31.34 -10.51
CA GLY A 235 4.09 31.82 -11.60
C GLY A 235 5.06 32.92 -11.18
N ALA A 236 6.30 32.80 -11.65
CA ALA A 236 7.13 33.96 -11.86
C ALA A 236 6.38 34.88 -12.84
N SER A 237 5.84 35.98 -12.33
CA SER A 237 5.44 37.12 -13.15
C SER A 237 6.67 37.55 -13.93
N ALA A 238 6.66 37.32 -15.24
CA ALA A 238 7.57 38.00 -16.14
C ALA A 238 7.13 39.46 -16.18
N SER A 239 7.92 40.32 -15.54
CA SER A 239 7.95 41.76 -15.76
C SER A 239 9.00 42.07 -16.81
#